data_AF-A0A7W8BIF5-F1
#
_entry.id   AF-A0A7W8BIF5-F1
#
_cell.length_a   1.000
_cell.length_b   1.000
_cell.length_c   1.000
_cell.angle_alpha   90.00
_cell.angle_beta   90.00
_cell.angle_gamma   90.00
#
_symmetry.space_group_name_H-M   'P 1'
#
loop_
_entity.id
_entity.type
_entity.pdbx_description
1 polymer ?
#
loop_
_entity_poly.entity_id
_entity_poly.type
_entity_poly.pdbx_seq_one_letter_code
_entity_poly.pdbx_strand_id
1 'polypeptide(L)'
;MQSRTRDIGPAGTACEDRLSVELASVVAGARRRAVRDGDRQIDTAHLLHTLLEADPETRLVLDGGTGRVVRLLGYLVQRAIGYGLRWSGTAEDSGALPARSDSRAPGWSPPAAAALEGAAVRARARGADRVAGVDLLAALARDRDCRAAEVLRRAGIDPGALVAGLDGVPRRDPGSGGVRPAGEMP
;
A
#
# COMPACT_ATOMS: atom_id res chain seq x y z
N MET A 1 9.37 -27.42 18.19
CA MET A 1 8.36 -26.36 18.05
C MET A 1 8.00 -26.22 16.59
N GLN A 2 6.83 -26.69 16.18
CA GLN A 2 6.36 -26.57 14.79
C GLN A 2 5.62 -25.24 14.66
N SER A 3 6.20 -24.31 13.91
CA SER A 3 5.56 -23.04 13.55
C SER A 3 4.43 -23.32 12.57
N ARG A 4 3.18 -23.12 13.01
CA ARG A 4 1.99 -23.23 12.16
C ARG A 4 1.98 -22.10 11.15
N THR A 5 2.39 -22.38 9.92
CA THR A 5 2.08 -21.51 8.76
C THR A 5 0.56 -21.50 8.61
N ARG A 6 -0.07 -20.33 8.77
CA ARG A 6 -1.50 -20.19 8.49
C ARG A 6 -1.71 -20.43 7.00
N ASP A 7 -2.47 -21.47 6.70
CA ASP A 7 -3.06 -21.70 5.38
C ASP A 7 -4.00 -20.54 5.07
N ILE A 8 -3.59 -19.64 4.18
CA ILE A 8 -4.44 -18.54 3.69
C ILE A 8 -5.29 -19.11 2.55
N GLY A 9 -6.22 -19.99 2.93
CA GLY A 9 -7.37 -20.38 2.13
C GLY A 9 -8.42 -19.25 2.09
N PRO A 10 -9.72 -19.51 1.90
CA PRO A 10 -10.78 -18.57 1.46
C PRO A 10 -11.04 -17.28 2.28
N ALA A 11 -10.20 -16.96 3.27
CA ALA A 11 -10.16 -15.66 3.94
C ALA A 11 -9.89 -14.48 2.99
N GLY A 12 -9.16 -14.71 1.88
CA GLY A 12 -8.86 -13.68 0.88
C GLY A 12 -10.11 -13.13 0.18
N THR A 13 -11.15 -13.94 -0.04
CA THR A 13 -12.42 -13.51 -0.66
C THR A 13 -13.35 -12.85 0.34
N ALA A 14 -13.33 -13.25 1.62
CA ALA A 14 -14.16 -12.64 2.66
C ALA A 14 -13.79 -11.18 2.96
N CYS A 15 -12.54 -10.78 2.70
CA CYS A 15 -12.13 -9.38 2.77
C CYS A 15 -12.68 -8.56 1.58
N GLU A 16 -12.90 -9.20 0.43
CA GLU A 16 -13.33 -8.54 -0.81
C GLU A 16 -14.81 -8.08 -0.75
N ASP A 17 -15.66 -8.78 0.00
CA ASP A 17 -17.09 -8.44 0.16
C ASP A 17 -17.34 -7.11 0.91
N ARG A 18 -16.32 -6.58 1.60
CA ARG A 18 -16.41 -5.32 2.38
C ARG A 18 -15.65 -4.16 1.73
N LEU A 19 -15.23 -4.32 0.48
CA LEU A 19 -14.51 -3.26 -0.24
C LEU A 19 -15.49 -2.18 -0.72
N SER A 20 -15.00 -0.93 -0.79
CA SER A 20 -15.69 0.09 -1.58
C SER A 20 -15.68 -0.28 -3.07
N VAL A 21 -16.50 0.40 -3.88
CA VAL A 21 -16.55 0.17 -5.34
C VAL A 21 -15.19 0.49 -5.98
N GLU A 22 -14.54 1.54 -5.50
CA GLU A 22 -13.21 1.95 -5.90
C GLU A 22 -12.20 0.85 -5.58
N LEU A 23 -12.22 0.33 -4.35
CA LEU A 23 -11.28 -0.70 -3.92
C LEU A 23 -11.53 -2.06 -4.60
N ALA A 24 -12.78 -2.40 -4.91
CA ALA A 24 -13.09 -3.54 -5.77
C ALA A 24 -12.50 -3.34 -7.19
N SER A 25 -12.56 -2.12 -7.72
CA SER A 25 -11.96 -1.77 -9.02
C SER A 25 -10.43 -1.87 -8.98
N VAL A 26 -9.81 -1.47 -7.86
CA VAL A 26 -8.36 -1.64 -7.59
C VAL A 26 -7.97 -3.11 -7.64
N VAL A 27 -8.69 -3.97 -6.92
CA VAL A 27 -8.44 -5.43 -6.89
C VAL A 27 -8.60 -6.04 -8.28
N ALA A 28 -9.69 -5.71 -8.99
CA ALA A 28 -9.93 -6.20 -10.33
C ALA A 28 -8.85 -5.73 -11.33
N GLY A 29 -8.40 -4.47 -11.20
CA GLY A 29 -7.30 -3.92 -11.98
C GLY A 29 -5.97 -4.64 -11.73
N ALA A 30 -5.64 -4.87 -10.45
CA ALA A 30 -4.42 -5.55 -10.05
C ALA A 30 -4.38 -6.98 -10.58
N ARG A 31 -5.51 -7.70 -10.52
CA ARG A 31 -5.69 -9.03 -11.14
C ARG A 31 -5.42 -9.01 -12.64
N ARG A 32 -6.05 -8.09 -13.38
CA ARG A 32 -5.84 -7.96 -14.84
C ARG A 32 -4.40 -7.65 -15.19
N ARG A 33 -3.72 -6.84 -14.38
CA ARG A 33 -2.31 -6.48 -14.59
C ARG A 33 -1.39 -7.67 -14.33
N ALA A 34 -1.54 -8.35 -13.19
CA ALA A 34 -0.73 -9.53 -12.89
C ALA A 34 -0.85 -10.61 -13.99
N VAL A 35 -2.07 -10.87 -14.49
CA VAL A 35 -2.28 -11.79 -15.62
C VAL A 35 -1.58 -11.32 -16.90
N ARG A 36 -1.69 -10.03 -17.23
CA ARG A 36 -1.05 -9.45 -18.43
C ARG A 36 0.47 -9.52 -18.36
N ASP A 37 1.02 -9.28 -17.17
CA ASP A 37 2.46 -9.23 -16.92
C ASP A 37 3.05 -10.65 -16.69
N GLY A 38 2.20 -11.69 -16.67
CA GLY A 38 2.61 -13.08 -16.46
C GLY A 38 3.00 -13.41 -15.02
N ASP A 39 2.62 -12.54 -14.08
CA ASP A 39 2.94 -12.67 -12.67
C ASP A 39 2.08 -13.76 -12.01
N ARG A 40 2.74 -14.68 -11.28
CA ARG A 40 2.07 -15.76 -10.55
C ARG A 40 1.28 -15.27 -9.33
N GLN A 41 1.60 -14.06 -8.86
CA GLN A 41 0.99 -13.44 -7.70
C GLN A 41 0.72 -11.96 -7.95
N ILE A 42 -0.31 -11.44 -7.30
CA ILE A 42 -0.61 -10.02 -7.22
C ILE A 42 0.13 -9.47 -6.00
N ASP A 43 1.05 -8.55 -6.24
CA ASP A 43 1.93 -7.97 -5.21
C ASP A 43 1.48 -6.55 -4.78
N THR A 44 2.17 -5.96 -3.79
CA THR A 44 1.84 -4.64 -3.26
C THR A 44 2.04 -3.51 -4.29
N ALA A 45 2.95 -3.69 -5.26
CA ALA A 45 3.12 -2.73 -6.35
C ALA A 45 1.94 -2.76 -7.33
N HIS A 46 1.36 -3.93 -7.62
CA HIS A 46 0.12 -4.01 -8.40
C HIS A 46 -1.03 -3.25 -7.72
N LEU A 47 -1.20 -3.48 -6.42
CA LEU A 47 -2.22 -2.80 -5.62
C LEU A 47 -2.00 -1.27 -5.60
N LEU A 48 -0.76 -0.81 -5.40
CA LEU A 48 -0.44 0.61 -5.42
C LEU A 48 -0.71 1.24 -6.80
N HIS A 49 -0.34 0.55 -7.87
CA HIS A 49 -0.56 1.02 -9.24
C HIS A 49 -2.05 1.21 -9.52
N THR A 50 -2.87 0.18 -9.27
CA THR A 50 -4.28 0.26 -9.60
C THR A 50 -5.06 1.15 -8.63
N LEU A 51 -4.56 1.35 -7.41
CA LEU A 51 -5.06 2.37 -6.49
C LEU A 51 -4.84 3.78 -7.04
N LEU A 52 -3.65 4.08 -7.56
CA LEU A 52 -3.37 5.37 -8.20
C LEU A 52 -4.24 5.62 -9.44
N GLU A 53 -4.53 4.57 -10.22
CA GLU A 53 -5.43 4.67 -11.38
C GLU A 53 -6.87 4.97 -10.95
N ALA A 54 -7.39 4.24 -9.95
CA ALA A 54 -8.80 4.27 -9.59
C ALA A 54 -9.20 5.38 -8.62
N ASP A 55 -8.31 5.78 -7.69
CA ASP A 55 -8.69 6.63 -6.55
C ASP A 55 -8.05 8.03 -6.60
N PRO A 56 -8.84 9.09 -6.88
CA PRO A 56 -8.34 10.46 -6.90
C PRO A 56 -7.94 10.98 -5.52
N GLU A 57 -8.55 10.49 -4.43
CA GLU A 57 -8.20 10.92 -3.07
C GLU A 57 -6.78 10.45 -2.72
N THR A 58 -6.45 9.19 -2.98
CA THR A 58 -5.09 8.67 -2.83
C THR A 58 -4.08 9.47 -3.64
N ARG A 59 -4.42 9.88 -4.87
CA ARG A 59 -3.54 10.74 -5.68
C ARG A 59 -3.30 12.11 -5.03
N LEU A 60 -4.34 12.75 -4.49
CA LEU A 60 -4.21 14.03 -3.80
C LEU A 60 -3.29 13.93 -2.57
N VAL A 61 -3.49 12.89 -1.74
CA VAL A 61 -2.66 12.61 -0.55
C VAL A 61 -1.20 12.42 -0.92
N LEU A 62 -0.91 11.68 -1.99
CA LEU A 62 0.45 11.34 -2.39
C LEU A 62 1.17 12.46 -3.14
N ASP A 63 0.45 13.25 -3.93
CA ASP A 63 1.08 14.27 -4.75
C ASP A 63 1.54 15.47 -3.91
N GLY A 64 0.70 15.93 -2.99
CA GLY A 64 0.95 17.15 -2.21
C GLY A 64 1.30 18.37 -3.07
N GLY A 65 0.90 18.38 -4.35
CA GLY A 65 1.22 19.44 -5.32
C GLY A 65 2.64 19.43 -5.88
N THR A 66 3.39 18.33 -5.76
CA THR A 66 4.84 18.29 -6.07
C THR A 66 5.24 17.37 -7.23
N GLY A 67 4.26 16.83 -7.97
CA GLY A 67 4.51 15.90 -9.09
C GLY A 67 5.01 14.52 -8.64
N ARG A 68 4.82 14.16 -7.36
CA ARG A 68 5.19 12.84 -6.81
C ARG A 68 4.41 11.72 -7.46
N VAL A 69 3.14 11.94 -7.80
CA VAL A 69 2.30 10.92 -8.46
C VAL A 69 2.87 10.54 -9.83
N VAL A 70 3.41 11.50 -10.58
CA VAL A 70 4.07 11.23 -11.87
C VAL A 70 5.30 10.35 -11.67
N ARG A 71 6.12 10.62 -10.64
CA ARG A 71 7.28 9.77 -10.31
C ARG A 71 6.86 8.37 -9.90
N LEU A 72 5.83 8.22 -9.06
CA LEU A 72 5.28 6.92 -8.67
C LEU A 72 4.87 6.11 -9.89
N LEU A 73 4.06 6.68 -10.78
CA LEU A 73 3.62 6.01 -12.00
C LEU A 73 4.81 5.63 -12.90
N GLY A 74 5.82 6.50 -13.02
CA GLY A 74 7.05 6.20 -13.73
C GLY A 74 7.77 4.96 -13.19
N TYR A 75 7.98 4.87 -11.87
CA TYR A 75 8.60 3.71 -11.25
C TYR A 75 7.76 2.43 -11.37
N LEU A 76 6.43 2.54 -11.26
CA LEU A 76 5.52 1.40 -11.37
C LEU A 76 5.43 0.84 -12.81
N VAL A 77 5.54 1.70 -13.83
CA VAL A 77 5.57 1.27 -15.24
C VAL A 77 6.90 0.60 -15.59
N GLN A 78 8.03 1.06 -15.05
CA GLN A 78 9.34 0.42 -15.28
C GLN A 78 9.36 -1.06 -14.85
N ARG A 79 8.73 -1.38 -13.72
CA ARG A 79 8.51 -2.77 -13.28
C ARG A 79 7.78 -3.59 -14.34
N ALA A 80 6.65 -3.09 -14.82
CA ALA A 80 5.74 -3.82 -15.71
C ALA A 80 6.35 -4.14 -17.09
N ILE A 81 7.43 -3.45 -17.49
CA ILE A 81 8.12 -3.65 -18.78
C ILE A 81 9.44 -4.41 -18.58
N GLY A 82 9.73 -4.90 -17.37
CA GLY A 82 10.92 -5.70 -17.09
C GLY A 82 12.25 -4.93 -17.08
N TYR A 83 12.22 -3.60 -16.98
CA TYR A 83 13.42 -2.76 -16.92
C TYR A 83 13.65 -2.19 -15.51
N GLY A 84 14.87 -2.41 -14.98
CA GLY A 84 15.58 -1.33 -14.27
C GLY A 84 15.42 -1.16 -12.76
N LEU A 85 14.75 -2.02 -12.00
CA LEU A 85 14.80 -1.97 -10.53
C LEU A 85 15.07 -3.36 -9.94
N ARG A 86 16.26 -3.56 -9.37
CA ARG A 86 16.52 -4.69 -8.46
C ARG A 86 15.86 -4.33 -7.13
N TRP A 87 14.68 -4.89 -6.89
CA TRP A 87 13.94 -4.69 -5.65
C TRP A 87 14.73 -5.32 -4.50
N SER A 88 14.92 -4.56 -3.43
CA SER A 88 15.83 -4.94 -2.34
C SER A 88 15.18 -5.90 -1.33
N GLY A 89 13.86 -6.06 -1.38
CA GLY A 89 13.08 -6.89 -0.47
C GLY A 89 12.80 -8.28 -1.02
N THR A 90 13.24 -9.32 -0.29
CA THR A 90 12.84 -10.71 -0.53
C THR A 90 11.40 -10.99 -0.09
N ALA A 91 10.70 -10.07 0.56
CA ALA A 91 9.38 -10.30 1.17
C ALA A 91 8.29 -10.66 0.15
N GLU A 92 8.36 -10.10 -1.05
CA GLU A 92 7.44 -10.43 -2.14
C GLU A 92 7.99 -11.52 -3.08
N ASP A 93 9.28 -11.82 -2.97
CA ASP A 93 9.92 -12.96 -3.64
C ASP A 93 9.89 -14.24 -2.75
N SER A 94 9.42 -14.11 -1.50
CA SER A 94 9.38 -15.18 -0.52
C SER A 94 8.18 -16.08 -0.76
N GLY A 95 8.46 -17.23 -1.36
CA GLY A 95 7.60 -18.40 -1.23
C GLY A 95 6.84 -18.78 -2.49
N ALA A 96 7.56 -18.99 -3.59
CA ALA A 96 7.17 -19.99 -4.58
C ALA A 96 7.22 -21.39 -3.95
N LEU A 97 6.34 -21.69 -3.01
CA LEU A 97 5.89 -23.07 -2.85
C LEU A 97 4.95 -23.34 -4.03
N PRO A 98 4.96 -24.55 -4.62
CA PRO A 98 4.02 -24.88 -5.68
C PRO A 98 2.62 -24.77 -5.08
N ALA A 99 1.93 -23.67 -5.35
CA ALA A 99 0.53 -23.53 -5.07
C ALA A 99 -0.18 -24.61 -5.87
N ARG A 100 -0.51 -25.73 -5.21
CA ARG A 100 -1.56 -26.63 -5.67
C ARG A 100 -2.88 -25.90 -5.47
N SER A 101 -3.13 -24.93 -6.34
CA SER A 101 -4.47 -24.38 -6.53
C SER A 101 -4.74 -24.47 -8.01
N ASP A 102 -5.70 -25.31 -8.37
CA ASP A 102 -6.25 -25.46 -9.72
C ASP A 102 -6.98 -24.17 -10.22
N SER A 103 -6.72 -23.02 -9.58
CA SER A 103 -7.24 -21.72 -10.00
C SER A 103 -6.34 -21.06 -11.04
N ARG A 104 -6.92 -20.76 -12.20
CA ARG A 104 -6.28 -20.04 -13.32
C ARG A 104 -5.92 -18.58 -12.98
N ALA A 105 -6.37 -18.05 -11.84
CA ALA A 105 -6.17 -16.65 -11.43
C ALA A 105 -4.99 -16.51 -10.44
N PRO A 106 -4.20 -15.44 -10.55
CA PRO A 106 -3.09 -15.20 -9.62
C PRO A 106 -3.61 -14.98 -8.19
N GLY A 107 -2.94 -15.62 -7.23
CA GLY A 107 -3.17 -15.42 -5.80
C GLY A 107 -2.50 -14.13 -5.29
N TRP A 108 -2.78 -13.75 -4.06
CA TRP A 108 -2.08 -12.62 -3.41
C TRP A 108 -0.66 -13.02 -3.00
N SER A 109 0.30 -12.09 -3.08
CA SER A 109 1.55 -12.22 -2.32
C SER A 109 1.25 -12.10 -0.81
N PRO A 110 2.07 -12.66 0.08
CA PRO A 110 1.84 -12.53 1.53
C PRO A 110 1.77 -11.07 2.00
N PRO A 111 2.64 -10.14 1.57
CA PRO A 111 2.51 -8.72 1.92
C PRO A 111 1.25 -8.06 1.35
N ALA A 112 0.80 -8.45 0.16
CA ALA A 112 -0.44 -7.92 -0.43
C ALA A 112 -1.68 -8.36 0.35
N ALA A 113 -1.75 -9.64 0.76
CA ALA A 113 -2.81 -10.15 1.61
C ALA A 113 -2.84 -9.43 2.97
N ALA A 114 -1.67 -9.28 3.60
CA ALA A 114 -1.54 -8.55 4.87
C ALA A 114 -1.97 -7.07 4.75
N ALA A 115 -1.68 -6.41 3.62
CA ALA A 115 -2.11 -5.04 3.37
C ALA A 115 -3.64 -4.91 3.25
N LEU A 116 -4.30 -5.83 2.54
CA LEU A 116 -5.77 -5.85 2.44
C LEU A 116 -6.44 -6.10 3.80
N GLU A 117 -5.91 -7.04 4.59
CA GLU A 117 -6.37 -7.28 5.96
C GLU A 117 -6.16 -6.05 6.86
N GLY A 118 -4.97 -5.44 6.78
CA GLY A 118 -4.63 -4.23 7.52
C GLY A 118 -5.54 -3.04 7.17
N ALA A 119 -5.90 -2.90 5.89
CA ALA A 119 -6.85 -1.91 5.43
C ALA A 119 -8.25 -2.14 6.03
N ALA A 120 -8.70 -3.39 6.08
CA ALA A 120 -9.98 -3.76 6.70
C ALA A 120 -9.98 -3.54 8.22
N VAL A 121 -8.87 -3.79 8.91
CA VAL A 121 -8.72 -3.47 10.34
C VAL A 121 -8.79 -1.96 10.56
N ARG A 122 -8.08 -1.19 9.73
CA ARG A 122 -8.09 0.28 9.80
C ARG A 122 -9.48 0.86 9.55
N ALA A 123 -10.20 0.34 8.56
CA ALA A 123 -11.58 0.71 8.26
C ALA A 123 -12.52 0.53 9.44
N ARG A 124 -12.41 -0.60 10.14
CA ARG A 124 -13.20 -0.87 11.34
C ARG A 124 -12.83 0.05 12.50
N ALA A 125 -11.55 0.36 12.68
CA ALA A 125 -11.09 1.26 13.73
C ALA A 125 -11.63 2.70 13.58
N ARG A 126 -11.86 3.16 12.34
CA ARG A 126 -12.54 4.43 12.05
C ARG A 126 -14.08 4.34 12.07
N GLY A 127 -14.65 3.19 12.43
CA GLY A 127 -16.10 2.97 12.49
C GLY A 127 -16.79 2.90 11.14
N ALA A 128 -16.07 2.58 10.07
CA ALA A 128 -16.64 2.53 8.73
C ALA A 128 -16.94 1.11 8.26
N ASP A 129 -18.04 0.98 7.52
CA ASP A 129 -18.51 -0.31 7.01
C ASP A 129 -17.70 -0.80 5.81
N ARG A 130 -17.16 0.14 5.02
CA ARG A 130 -16.43 -0.12 3.77
C ARG A 130 -14.98 0.34 3.88
N VAL A 131 -14.07 -0.48 3.33
CA VAL A 131 -12.64 -0.14 3.21
C VAL A 131 -12.44 0.85 2.06
N ALA A 132 -11.77 1.97 2.32
CA ALA A 132 -11.47 3.03 1.36
C ALA A 132 -10.01 2.92 0.86
N GLY A 133 -9.70 3.63 -0.23
CA GLY A 133 -8.37 3.65 -0.82
C GLY A 133 -7.28 4.10 0.15
N VAL A 134 -7.57 5.12 0.96
CA VAL A 134 -6.66 5.63 2.00
C VAL A 134 -6.34 4.61 3.10
N ASP A 135 -7.21 3.63 3.36
CA ASP A 135 -6.88 2.56 4.30
C ASP A 135 -5.88 1.57 3.72
N LEU A 136 -6.07 1.22 2.44
CA LEU A 136 -5.11 0.39 1.73
C LEU A 136 -3.78 1.11 1.60
N LEU A 137 -3.78 2.40 1.30
CA LEU A 137 -2.57 3.20 1.23
C LEU A 137 -1.79 3.19 2.56
N ALA A 138 -2.49 3.40 3.69
CA ALA A 138 -1.88 3.32 5.01
C ALA A 138 -1.31 1.93 5.31
N ALA A 139 -2.03 0.87 4.94
CA ALA A 139 -1.59 -0.51 5.15
C ALA A 139 -0.35 -0.87 4.31
N LEU A 140 -0.32 -0.45 3.04
CA LEU A 140 0.84 -0.62 2.15
C LEU A 140 2.07 0.14 2.68
N ALA A 141 1.87 1.33 3.24
CA ALA A 141 2.97 2.16 3.76
C ALA A 141 3.52 1.66 5.12
N ARG A 142 2.74 0.86 5.87
CA ARG A 142 3.13 0.32 7.19
C ARG A 142 4.19 -0.78 7.10
N ASP A 143 4.13 -1.63 6.08
CA ASP A 143 5.18 -2.61 5.82
C ASP A 143 6.32 -1.95 5.03
N ARG A 144 7.36 -1.51 5.74
CA ARG A 144 8.50 -0.81 5.13
C ARG A 144 9.28 -1.67 4.13
N ASP A 145 9.22 -2.99 4.27
CA ASP A 145 10.00 -3.94 3.50
C ASP A 145 9.24 -4.45 2.27
N CYS A 146 7.96 -4.08 2.12
CA CYS A 146 7.19 -4.35 0.91
C CYS A 146 7.57 -3.44 -0.26
N ARG A 147 7.24 -3.89 -1.47
CA ARG A 147 7.60 -3.20 -2.72
C ARG A 147 6.85 -1.90 -2.91
N ALA A 148 5.59 -1.79 -2.48
CA ALA A 148 4.87 -0.52 -2.48
C ALA A 148 5.60 0.55 -1.64
N ALA A 149 6.09 0.19 -0.46
CA ALA A 149 6.87 1.11 0.37
C ALA A 149 8.21 1.48 -0.26
N GLU A 150 8.88 0.55 -0.96
CA GLU A 150 10.09 0.85 -1.74
C GLU A 150 9.79 1.85 -2.88
N VAL A 151 8.69 1.68 -3.60
CA VAL A 151 8.22 2.61 -4.66
C VAL A 151 7.94 4.00 -4.09
N LEU A 152 7.23 4.08 -2.96
CA LEU A 152 6.96 5.35 -2.27
C LEU A 152 8.26 6.08 -1.94
N ARG A 153 9.24 5.39 -1.33
CA ARG A 153 10.54 5.97 -0.99
C ARG A 153 11.29 6.50 -2.22
N ARG A 154 11.33 5.73 -3.31
CA ARG A 154 11.98 6.15 -4.56
C ARG A 154 11.32 7.38 -5.18
N ALA A 155 10.01 7.55 -5.03
CA ALA A 155 9.30 8.74 -5.46
C ALA A 155 9.50 9.97 -4.54
N GLY A 156 10.24 9.81 -3.43
CA GLY A 156 10.49 10.84 -2.43
C GLY A 156 9.39 10.96 -1.37
N ILE A 157 8.62 9.90 -1.15
CA ILE A 157 7.58 9.82 -0.13
C ILE A 157 8.08 8.94 1.01
N ASP A 158 8.16 9.51 2.21
CA ASP A 158 8.45 8.74 3.42
C ASP A 158 7.18 7.97 3.86
N PRO A 159 7.19 6.62 3.84
CA PRO A 159 6.03 5.82 4.25
C PRO A 159 5.64 6.03 5.72
N GLY A 160 6.61 6.27 6.61
CA GLY A 160 6.34 6.50 8.03
C GLY A 160 5.60 7.83 8.24
N ALA A 161 6.08 8.89 7.58
CA ALA A 161 5.42 10.20 7.60
C ALA A 161 4.02 10.15 6.95
N LEU A 162 3.86 9.37 5.88
CA LEU A 162 2.56 9.16 5.23
C LEU A 162 1.55 8.50 6.18
N VAL A 163 1.95 7.41 6.87
CA VAL A 163 1.10 6.74 7.85
C VAL A 163 0.72 7.69 8.99
N ALA A 164 1.68 8.43 9.55
CA ALA A 164 1.42 9.39 10.62
C ALA A 164 0.43 10.47 10.20
N GLY A 165 0.56 11.01 8.98
CA GLY A 165 -0.37 11.99 8.43
C GLY A 165 -1.78 11.43 8.23
N LEU A 166 -1.90 10.19 7.74
CA LEU A 166 -3.17 9.49 7.60
C LEU A 166 -3.81 9.14 8.95
N ASP A 167 -3.02 8.90 9.98
CA ASP A 167 -3.48 8.65 11.35
C ASP A 167 -3.90 9.96 12.07
N GLY A 168 -3.73 11.12 11.43
CA GLY A 168 -4.04 12.43 12.04
C GLY A 168 -3.06 12.84 13.12
N VAL A 169 -1.87 12.23 13.17
CA VAL A 169 -0.83 12.60 14.14
C VAL A 169 -0.20 13.92 13.67
N PRO A 170 -0.30 15.02 14.46
CA PRO A 170 0.33 16.27 14.08
C PRO A 170 1.83 16.08 13.91
N ARG A 171 2.37 16.54 12.78
CA ARG A 171 3.81 16.60 12.55
C ARG A 171 4.42 17.40 13.69
N ARG A 172 5.28 16.78 14.50
CA ARG A 172 6.12 17.52 15.44
C ARG A 172 7.15 18.26 14.61
N ASP A 173 6.90 19.52 14.31
CA ASP A 173 7.90 20.38 13.70
C ASP A 173 9.04 20.59 14.71
N PRO A 174 10.29 20.21 14.39
CA PRO A 174 11.44 20.43 15.26
C PRO A 174 11.92 21.89 15.17
N GLY A 175 11.03 22.87 15.36
CA GLY A 175 11.35 24.27 15.09
C GLY A 175 10.58 25.35 15.85
N SER A 176 9.55 25.03 16.63
CA SER A 176 8.81 26.05 17.40
C SER A 176 9.46 26.29 18.77
N GLY A 177 10.69 26.81 18.76
CA GLY A 177 11.26 27.46 19.94
C GLY A 177 10.42 28.67 20.28
N GLY A 178 9.71 28.61 21.41
CA GLY A 178 8.83 29.67 21.86
C GLY A 178 9.56 31.01 21.97
N VAL A 179 9.14 31.98 21.16
CA VAL A 179 9.42 33.38 21.42
C VAL A 179 8.69 33.73 22.71
N ARG A 180 9.45 33.94 23.79
CA ARG A 180 8.94 34.64 24.98
C ARG A 180 8.82 36.12 24.61
N PRO A 181 7.65 36.76 24.72
CA PRO A 181 7.58 38.20 24.59
C PRO A 181 8.31 38.84 25.77
N ALA A 182 9.21 39.78 25.44
CA ALA A 182 9.77 40.73 26.38
C ALA A 182 8.62 41.58 26.95
N GLY A 183 8.56 41.65 28.28
CA GLY A 183 7.60 42.48 29.01
C GLY A 183 8.30 43.14 30.17
N GLU A 184 8.73 44.38 29.93
CA GLU A 184 9.12 45.42 30.88
C GLU A 184 8.08 45.58 32.02
N MET A 185 8.53 45.53 33.28
CA MET A 185 8.66 46.65 34.26
C MET A 185 7.37 46.91 35.09
N PRO A 186 7.42 47.48 36.32
CA PRO A 186 8.23 48.63 36.79
C PRO A 186 9.48 48.31 37.61
#